data_AF-A0A7J9DC82-F1
#
_entry.id   AF-A0A7J9DC82-F1
#
_cell.length_a   1.000
_cell.length_b   1.000
_cell.length_c   1.000
_cell.angle_alpha   90.00
_cell.angle_beta   90.00
_cell.angle_gamma   90.00
#
_symmetry.space_group_name_H-M   'P 1'
#
loop_
_entity.id
_entity.type
_entity.pdbx_description
1 polymer ?
#
loop_
_entity_poly.entity_id
_entity_poly.type
_entity_poly.pdbx_seq_one_letter_code
_entity_poly.pdbx_strand_id
1 'polypeptide(L)'
;MIWMSRLHNCNRRSQTKMVPHLQRRKKMDDGIEEISTLITDAAMLLGENIRTVGLELIRSIASEKVIQESAQKSYLALCEVEGLTEDVRFRKLSKVPDHPMQMLIFFSLPSSVR
;
A
#
# COMPACT_ATOMS: atom_id res chain seq x y z
N MET A 1 -15.48 61.21 -52.88
CA MET A 1 -14.45 60.24 -52.43
C MET A 1 -14.60 59.93 -50.93
N ILE A 2 -15.76 59.44 -50.48
CA ILE A 2 -16.05 59.18 -49.05
C ILE A 2 -16.20 57.67 -48.76
N TRP A 3 -16.09 56.82 -49.78
CA TRP A 3 -16.30 55.38 -49.63
C TRP A 3 -15.03 54.58 -49.29
N MET A 4 -13.83 55.10 -49.58
CA MET A 4 -12.59 54.38 -49.27
C MET A 4 -12.15 54.48 -47.80
N SER A 5 -12.61 55.48 -47.05
CA SER A 5 -12.26 55.61 -45.62
C SER A 5 -13.03 54.66 -44.70
N ARG A 6 -14.06 53.96 -45.21
CA ARG A 6 -14.87 53.00 -44.43
C ARG A 6 -14.24 51.61 -44.37
N LEU A 7 -13.50 51.21 -45.41
CA LEU A 7 -12.82 49.91 -45.46
C LEU A 7 -11.65 49.83 -44.46
N HIS A 8 -10.93 50.94 -44.27
CA HIS A 8 -9.80 50.98 -43.33
C HIS A 8 -10.20 51.02 -41.85
N ASN A 9 -11.47 51.34 -41.55
CA ASN A 9 -12.01 51.37 -40.19
C ASN A 9 -12.68 50.04 -39.79
N CYS A 10 -13.21 49.27 -40.76
CA CYS A 10 -13.69 47.91 -40.48
C CYS A 10 -12.57 46.95 -40.07
N ASN A 11 -11.33 47.16 -40.52
CA ASN A 11 -10.22 46.25 -40.20
C ASN A 11 -9.59 46.47 -38.81
N ARG A 12 -9.85 47.60 -38.14
CA ARG A 12 -9.42 47.81 -36.73
C ARG A 12 -10.40 47.23 -35.70
N ARG A 13 -11.63 46.91 -36.10
CA ARG A 13 -12.61 46.20 -35.24
C ARG A 13 -12.45 44.68 -35.28
N SER A 14 -11.65 44.16 -36.19
CA SER A 14 -11.26 42.75 -36.25
C SER A 14 -10.07 42.45 -35.34
N GLN A 15 -9.86 43.20 -34.25
CA GLN A 15 -9.40 42.54 -33.03
C GLN A 15 -10.55 41.65 -32.57
N THR A 16 -10.63 40.48 -33.20
CA THR A 16 -11.43 39.36 -32.74
C THR A 16 -10.98 39.15 -31.30
N LYS A 17 -11.79 39.64 -30.37
CA LYS A 17 -11.67 39.33 -28.94
C LYS A 17 -11.50 37.82 -28.90
N MET A 18 -10.29 37.36 -28.59
CA MET A 18 -10.01 35.95 -28.41
C MET A 18 -11.09 35.43 -27.48
N VAL A 19 -11.91 34.55 -28.02
CA VAL A 19 -13.20 34.26 -27.43
C VAL A 19 -12.94 33.75 -26.00
N PRO A 20 -13.56 34.32 -24.95
CA PRO A 20 -13.25 33.94 -23.57
C PRO A 20 -13.48 32.45 -23.30
N HIS A 21 -14.30 31.78 -24.12
CA HIS A 21 -14.49 30.33 -24.05
C HIS A 21 -13.23 29.53 -24.42
N LEU A 22 -12.39 30.00 -25.35
CA LEU A 22 -11.25 29.24 -25.86
C LEU A 22 -10.04 29.37 -24.92
N GLN A 23 -9.86 30.53 -24.29
CA GLN A 23 -8.93 30.70 -23.16
C GLN A 23 -9.42 29.97 -21.89
N ARG A 24 -10.74 29.93 -21.61
CA ARG A 24 -11.29 29.09 -20.53
C ARG A 24 -11.04 27.60 -20.77
N ARG A 25 -11.23 27.13 -22.01
CA ARG A 25 -10.99 25.72 -22.37
C ARG A 25 -9.53 25.31 -22.21
N LYS A 26 -8.57 26.11 -22.71
CA LYS A 26 -7.13 25.83 -22.51
C LYS A 26 -6.72 25.79 -21.04
N LYS A 27 -7.18 26.74 -20.22
CA LYS A 27 -6.89 26.74 -18.77
C LYS A 27 -7.50 25.53 -18.03
N MET A 28 -8.65 25.04 -18.50
CA MET A 28 -9.22 23.80 -17.97
C MET A 28 -8.40 22.59 -18.41
N ASP A 29 -7.91 22.55 -19.64
CA ASP A 29 -7.09 21.47 -20.18
C ASP A 29 -5.75 21.34 -19.42
N ASP A 30 -5.03 22.46 -19.26
CA ASP A 30 -3.78 22.51 -18.49
C ASP A 30 -4.00 22.07 -17.02
N GLY A 31 -5.12 22.49 -16.40
CA GLY A 31 -5.47 22.08 -15.05
C GLY A 31 -5.90 20.61 -14.94
N ILE A 32 -6.52 20.04 -15.98
CA ILE A 32 -6.86 18.62 -16.04
C ILE A 32 -5.60 17.76 -16.20
N GLU A 33 -4.63 18.22 -16.99
CA GLU A 33 -3.33 17.55 -17.15
C GLU A 33 -2.54 17.56 -15.82
N GLU A 34 -2.53 18.69 -15.11
CA GLU A 34 -1.91 18.80 -13.78
C GLU A 34 -2.58 17.87 -12.76
N ILE A 35 -3.91 17.84 -12.71
CA ILE A 35 -4.67 16.93 -11.83
C ILE A 35 -4.39 15.46 -12.19
N SER A 36 -4.33 15.13 -13.49
CA SER A 36 -4.05 13.77 -13.94
C SER A 36 -2.66 13.30 -13.54
N THR A 37 -1.67 14.20 -13.63
CA THR A 37 -0.31 13.97 -13.16
C THR A 37 -0.30 13.73 -11.64
N LEU A 38 -0.95 14.59 -10.85
CA LEU A 38 -1.04 14.42 -9.40
C LEU A 38 -1.72 13.11 -8.99
N ILE A 39 -2.78 12.69 -9.69
CA ILE A 39 -3.44 11.40 -9.46
C ILE A 39 -2.51 10.23 -9.77
N THR A 40 -1.76 10.32 -10.88
CA THR A 40 -0.80 9.29 -11.28
C THR A 40 0.32 9.17 -10.26
N ASP A 41 0.87 10.29 -9.80
CA ASP A 41 1.91 10.34 -8.77
C ASP A 41 1.41 9.77 -7.45
N ALA A 42 0.20 10.14 -7.01
CA ALA A 42 -0.41 9.57 -5.82
C ALA A 42 -0.65 8.06 -5.94
N ALA A 43 -1.08 7.58 -7.11
CA ALA A 43 -1.27 6.16 -7.37
C ALA A 43 0.06 5.38 -7.37
N MET A 44 1.13 5.94 -7.94
CA MET A 44 2.47 5.35 -7.88
C MET A 44 2.96 5.25 -6.43
N LEU A 45 2.87 6.33 -5.67
CA LEU A 45 3.28 6.35 -4.26
C LEU A 45 2.49 5.32 -3.42
N LEU A 46 1.18 5.21 -3.66
CA LEU A 46 0.36 4.18 -3.02
C LEU A 46 0.82 2.77 -3.40
N GLY A 47 1.08 2.53 -4.69
CA GLY A 47 1.59 1.25 -5.17
C GLY A 47 2.93 0.85 -4.54
N GLU A 48 3.85 1.80 -4.39
CA GLU A 48 5.14 1.58 -3.73
C GLU A 48 4.99 1.26 -2.24
N ASN A 49 4.10 1.97 -1.53
CA ASN A 49 3.81 1.71 -0.13
C ASN A 49 3.19 0.32 0.07
N ILE A 50 2.21 -0.06 -0.77
CA ILE A 50 1.60 -1.40 -0.74
C ILE A 50 2.64 -2.48 -1.00
N ARG A 51 3.51 -2.28 -2.00
CA ARG A 51 4.60 -3.22 -2.31
C ARG A 51 5.55 -3.38 -1.13
N THR A 52 5.92 -2.27 -0.49
CA THR A 52 6.84 -2.28 0.66
C THR A 52 6.24 -3.04 1.84
N VAL A 53 5.02 -2.69 2.25
CA VAL A 53 4.29 -3.41 3.32
C VAL A 53 4.10 -4.89 2.96
N GLY A 54 3.79 -5.19 1.69
CA GLY A 54 3.66 -6.57 1.21
C GLY A 54 4.95 -7.38 1.38
N LEU A 55 6.11 -6.80 1.06
CA LEU A 55 7.41 -7.47 1.26
C LEU A 55 7.75 -7.68 2.73
N GLU A 56 7.42 -6.73 3.60
CA GLU A 56 7.59 -6.88 5.04
C GLU A 56 6.69 -7.98 5.60
N LEU A 57 5.43 -8.05 5.15
CA LEU A 57 4.50 -9.11 5.53
C LEU A 57 5.01 -10.48 5.10
N ILE A 58 5.46 -10.63 3.85
CA ILE A 58 6.03 -11.91 3.36
C ILE A 58 7.23 -12.34 4.21
N ARG A 59 8.11 -11.39 4.55
CA ARG A 59 9.27 -11.66 5.42
C ARG A 59 8.83 -12.06 6.83
N SER A 60 7.82 -11.40 7.38
CA SER A 60 7.24 -11.73 8.69
C SER A 60 6.64 -13.14 8.68
N ILE A 61 5.89 -13.50 7.65
CA ILE A 61 5.28 -14.84 7.51
C ILE A 61 6.38 -15.91 7.37
N ALA A 62 7.42 -15.65 6.58
CA ALA A 62 8.54 -16.58 6.44
C ALA A 62 9.27 -16.78 7.78
N SER A 63 9.49 -15.70 8.53
CA SER A 63 10.08 -15.76 9.88
C SER A 63 9.19 -16.54 10.85
N GLU A 64 7.88 -16.28 10.86
CA GLU A 64 6.93 -16.99 11.72
C GLU A 64 6.93 -18.49 11.44
N LYS A 65 6.97 -18.90 10.16
CA LYS A 65 7.03 -20.31 9.77
C LYS A 65 8.26 -21.02 10.34
N VAL A 66 9.43 -20.38 10.30
CA VAL A 66 10.67 -20.95 10.86
C VAL A 66 10.56 -21.13 12.37
N ILE A 67 9.98 -20.15 13.07
CA ILE A 67 9.76 -20.21 14.51
C ILE A 67 8.77 -21.33 14.84
N GLN A 68 7.69 -21.47 14.07
CA GLN A 68 6.71 -22.54 14.25
C GLN A 68 7.33 -23.93 14.07
N GLU A 69 8.16 -24.14 13.05
CA GLU A 69 8.88 -25.40 12.83
C GLU A 69 9.84 -25.71 13.99
N SER A 70 10.52 -24.69 14.54
CA SER A 70 11.37 -24.82 15.72
C SER A 70 10.58 -25.19 16.98
N ALA A 71 9.45 -24.53 17.22
CA ALA A 71 8.57 -24.80 18.35
C ALA A 71 8.00 -26.22 18.28
N GLN A 72 7.60 -26.67 17.09
CA GLN A 72 7.11 -28.04 16.88
C GLN A 72 8.19 -29.09 17.15
N LYS A 73 9.42 -28.89 16.65
CA LYS A 73 10.56 -29.78 16.96
C LYS A 73 10.84 -29.83 18.46
N SER A 74 10.81 -28.68 19.13
CA SER A 74 11.01 -28.58 20.57
C SER A 74 9.89 -29.28 21.36
N TYR A 75 8.64 -29.16 20.90
CA TYR A 75 7.51 -29.88 21.50
C TYR A 75 7.69 -31.39 21.40
N LEU A 76 8.05 -31.90 20.22
CA LEU A 76 8.32 -33.33 20.03
C LEU A 76 9.44 -33.83 20.95
N ALA A 77 10.54 -33.09 21.06
CA ALA A 77 11.62 -33.43 21.97
C ALA A 77 11.18 -33.44 23.45
N LEU A 78 10.29 -32.53 23.85
CA LEU A 78 9.72 -32.52 25.20
C LEU A 78 8.75 -33.67 25.46
N CYS A 79 8.08 -34.19 24.41
CA CYS A 79 7.22 -35.37 24.53
C CYS A 79 8.03 -36.66 24.76
N GLU A 80 9.29 -36.71 24.32
CA GLU A 80 10.19 -37.84 24.57
C GLU A 80 10.72 -37.88 26.01
N VAL A 81 10.61 -36.77 26.75
CA VAL A 81 11.05 -36.71 28.15
C VAL A 81 9.98 -37.33 29.05
N GLU A 82 10.32 -38.48 29.63
CA GLU A 82 9.47 -39.19 30.57
C GLU A 82 9.18 -38.38 31.83
N GLY A 83 7.94 -38.46 32.33
CA GLY A 83 7.50 -37.75 33.54
C GLY A 83 7.12 -36.28 33.35
N LEU A 84 7.25 -35.70 32.15
CA LEU A 84 6.67 -34.39 31.86
C LEU A 84 5.17 -34.51 31.59
N THR A 85 4.39 -33.67 32.26
CA THR A 85 2.97 -33.47 31.98
C THR A 85 2.78 -32.46 30.84
N GLU A 86 1.63 -32.51 30.17
CA GLU A 86 1.28 -31.63 29.05
C GLU A 86 1.42 -30.14 29.40
N ASP A 87 0.95 -29.74 30.59
CA ASP A 87 0.97 -28.36 31.08
C ASP A 87 2.39 -27.85 31.34
N VAL A 88 3.30 -28.73 31.77
CA VAL A 88 4.72 -28.38 31.96
C VAL A 88 5.43 -28.22 30.63
N ARG A 89 5.14 -29.10 29.65
CA ARG A 89 5.65 -28.96 28.27
C ARG A 89 5.22 -27.61 27.67
N PHE A 90 3.95 -27.28 27.80
CA PHE A 90 3.40 -26.02 27.29
C PHE A 90 3.99 -24.80 28.00
N ARG A 91 4.07 -24.81 29.34
CA ARG A 91 4.70 -23.73 30.12
C ARG A 91 6.17 -23.54 29.74
N LYS A 92 6.87 -24.60 29.32
CA LYS A 92 8.26 -24.50 28.87
C LYS A 92 8.35 -23.89 27.48
N LEU A 93 7.48 -24.28 26.56
CA LEU A 93 7.41 -23.73 25.20
C LEU A 93 6.91 -22.28 25.17
N SER A 94 6.00 -21.90 26.05
CA SER A 94 5.50 -20.52 26.13
C SER A 94 6.55 -19.51 26.55
N LYS A 95 7.70 -19.97 27.07
CA LYS A 95 8.87 -19.14 27.38
C LYS A 95 9.85 -18.99 26.20
N VAL A 96 9.60 -19.67 25.08
CA VAL A 96 10.48 -19.64 23.90
C VAL A 96 10.31 -18.34 23.09
N PRO A 97 9.10 -17.82 22.84
CA PRO A 97 8.98 -16.52 22.19
C PRO A 97 9.11 -15.36 23.20
N ASP A 98 10.10 -14.48 22.98
CA ASP A 98 10.29 -13.26 23.77
C ASP A 98 9.29 -12.14 23.39
N HIS A 99 8.59 -12.29 22.25
CA HIS A 99 7.70 -11.27 21.71
C HIS A 99 6.28 -11.79 21.41
N PRO A 100 5.23 -11.02 21.72
CA PRO A 100 3.83 -11.42 21.55
C PRO A 100 3.42 -11.63 20.09
N MET A 101 4.17 -11.07 19.12
CA MET A 101 3.88 -11.26 17.69
C MET A 101 4.18 -12.70 17.22
N GLN A 102 4.98 -13.44 17.98
CA GLN A 102 5.25 -14.87 17.80
C GLN A 102 4.23 -15.76 18.53
N MET A 103 3.15 -15.19 19.11
CA MET A 103 2.08 -15.99 19.76
C MET A 103 1.24 -16.80 18.77
N LEU A 104 1.36 -16.58 17.45
CA LEU A 104 0.66 -17.41 16.46
C LEU A 104 1.15 -18.88 16.49
N ILE A 105 2.30 -19.16 17.11
CA ILE A 105 2.80 -20.49 17.50
C ILE A 105 1.73 -21.38 18.17
N PHE A 106 0.79 -20.80 18.92
CA PHE A 106 -0.22 -21.57 19.66
C PHE A 106 -1.37 -22.11 18.79
N PHE A 107 -1.64 -21.53 17.62
CA PHE A 107 -2.78 -21.97 16.78
C PHE A 107 -2.48 -23.25 15.98
N SER A 108 -1.20 -23.57 15.80
CA SER A 108 -0.70 -24.71 15.02
C SER A 108 -0.41 -25.95 15.86
N LEU A 109 -0.53 -25.88 17.20
CA LEU A 109 -0.54 -27.05 18.07
C LEU A 109 -1.85 -27.85 17.90
N PRO A 110 -1.85 -29.17 18.19
CA PRO A 110 -3.05 -30.00 18.08
C PRO A 110 -4.24 -29.40 18.83
N SER A 111 -5.44 -29.53 18.26
CA SER A 111 -6.67 -28.95 18.84
C SER A 111 -7.01 -29.46 20.24
N SER A 112 -6.44 -30.60 20.68
CA SER A 112 -6.64 -31.09 22.05
C SER A 112 -5.98 -30.22 23.11
N VAL A 113 -5.14 -29.25 22.70
CA VAL A 113 -4.35 -28.37 23.56
C VAL A 113 -4.66 -26.88 23.33
N ARG A 114 -5.65 -26.57 22.47
CA ARG A 114 -6.16 -25.21 22.23
C ARG A 114 -7.37 -24.96 23.13
#